data_AF-A0A7K2Z9U0-F1
#
_entry.id   AF-A0A7K2Z9U0-F1
#
_cell.length_a   1.000
_cell.length_b   1.000
_cell.length_c   1.000
_cell.angle_alpha   90.00
_cell.angle_beta   90.00
_cell.angle_gamma   90.00
#
_symmetry.space_group_name_H-M   'P 1'
#
loop_
_entity.id
_entity.type
_entity.pdbx_description
1 polymer ?
#
loop_
_entity_poly.entity_id
_entity_poly.type
_entity_poly.pdbx_seq_one_letter_code
_entity_poly.pdbx_strand_id
1 'polypeptide(L)'
;MNDYDVPRGIDVLRVFCGPDGRHGNALGVVRDGRSHPDDASRQQLTRQLGFSETVFVDDPERGRVDIHTPGLRLPFAGHPLVGAAWLLDLEILELAVGDVFARQDGEFTWITARPEWAPPRMFQQYATADEVEALPGPPPGEGWLYAWAWEDEAAGRVRARAFPRRGEGIVED
;
A
#
# COMPACT_ATOMS: atom_id res chain seq x y z
N MET A 1 -14.25 9.43 -13.95
CA MET A 1 -13.96 8.51 -15.06
C MET A 1 -12.54 8.04 -14.81
N ASN A 2 -12.28 6.73 -14.74
CA ASN A 2 -10.95 6.26 -14.38
C ASN A 2 -9.98 6.62 -15.51
N ASP A 3 -8.89 7.31 -15.22
CA ASP A 3 -7.88 7.71 -16.23
C ASP A 3 -7.02 6.53 -16.71
N TYR A 4 -7.36 5.31 -16.30
CA TYR A 4 -6.62 4.09 -16.56
C TYR A 4 -7.36 3.20 -17.55
N ASP A 5 -6.68 2.82 -18.62
CA ASP A 5 -7.15 1.80 -19.57
C ASP A 5 -6.85 0.41 -18.98
N VAL A 6 -7.81 -0.16 -18.24
CA VAL A 6 -7.70 -1.47 -17.61
C VAL A 6 -8.73 -2.45 -18.16
N PRO A 7 -8.41 -3.77 -18.19
CA PRO A 7 -9.38 -4.79 -18.55
C PRO A 7 -10.68 -4.72 -17.75
N ARG A 8 -11.78 -5.18 -18.36
CA ARG A 8 -13.09 -5.27 -17.70
C ARG A 8 -13.01 -6.13 -16.44
N GLY A 9 -13.70 -5.70 -15.38
CA GLY A 9 -13.72 -6.41 -14.08
C GLY A 9 -12.62 -5.96 -13.12
N ILE A 10 -11.86 -4.93 -13.50
CA ILE A 10 -10.86 -4.28 -12.67
C ILE A 10 -11.31 -2.85 -12.37
N ASP A 11 -11.38 -2.50 -11.10
CA ASP A 11 -11.50 -1.12 -10.64
C ASP A 11 -10.11 -0.57 -10.36
N VAL A 12 -9.93 0.73 -10.60
CA VAL A 12 -8.74 1.46 -10.14
C VAL A 12 -9.20 2.50 -9.14
N LEU A 13 -8.61 2.48 -7.96
CA LEU A 13 -8.87 3.42 -6.88
C LEU A 13 -7.66 4.35 -6.73
N ARG A 14 -7.89 5.53 -6.14
CA ARG A 14 -6.81 6.30 -5.51
C ARG A 14 -7.09 6.37 -4.01
N VAL A 15 -6.23 5.75 -3.22
CA VAL A 15 -6.36 5.67 -1.76
C VAL A 15 -5.58 6.82 -1.10
N PHE A 16 -6.17 7.44 -0.07
CA PHE A 16 -5.61 8.62 0.63
C PHE A 16 -5.46 9.86 -0.26
N CYS A 17 -6.49 10.17 -1.03
CA CYS A 17 -6.56 11.41 -1.80
C CYS A 17 -6.75 12.64 -0.89
N GLY A 18 -6.28 13.79 -1.36
CA GLY A 18 -6.65 15.08 -0.78
C GLY A 18 -8.13 15.43 -1.04
N PRO A 19 -8.65 16.48 -0.38
CA PRO A 19 -10.05 16.92 -0.52
C PRO A 19 -10.45 17.31 -1.96
N ASP A 20 -9.47 17.63 -2.80
CA ASP A 20 -9.63 17.95 -4.22
C ASP A 20 -9.56 16.70 -5.14
N GLY A 21 -9.50 15.50 -4.54
CA GLY A 21 -9.37 14.23 -5.26
C GLY A 21 -7.99 14.00 -5.89
N ARG A 22 -7.01 14.88 -5.63
CA ARG A 22 -5.64 14.73 -6.13
C ARG A 22 -4.80 13.89 -5.17
N HIS A 23 -3.62 13.52 -5.64
CA HIS A 23 -2.64 12.70 -4.88
C HIS A 23 -3.17 11.29 -4.59
N GLY A 24 -2.71 10.67 -3.51
CA GLY A 24 -3.04 9.30 -3.15
C GLY A 24 -2.31 8.24 -3.98
N ASN A 25 -2.43 6.99 -3.54
CA ASN A 25 -1.79 5.84 -4.17
C ASN A 25 -2.80 5.09 -5.07
N ALA A 26 -2.41 4.83 -6.32
CA ALA A 26 -3.24 4.10 -7.27
C ALA A 26 -3.27 2.61 -6.89
N LEU A 27 -4.46 2.03 -6.87
CA LEU A 27 -4.69 0.64 -6.49
C LEU A 27 -5.54 -0.06 -7.54
N GLY A 28 -5.05 -1.17 -8.10
CA GLY A 28 -5.85 -2.07 -8.90
C GLY A 28 -6.67 -3.02 -8.01
N VAL A 29 -7.96 -3.21 -8.32
CA VAL A 29 -8.82 -4.19 -7.63
C VAL A 29 -9.49 -5.09 -8.67
N VAL A 30 -9.12 -6.37 -8.68
CA VAL A 30 -9.70 -7.40 -9.56
C VAL A 30 -10.90 -8.02 -8.85
N ARG A 31 -12.12 -7.75 -9.35
CA ARG A 31 -13.38 -8.16 -8.69
C ARG A 31 -13.62 -9.67 -8.64
N ASP A 32 -13.07 -10.42 -9.61
CA ASP A 32 -13.15 -11.88 -9.64
C ASP A 32 -11.74 -12.48 -9.65
N GLY A 33 -11.11 -12.50 -8.47
CA GLY A 33 -9.76 -13.04 -8.26
C GLY A 33 -9.64 -14.53 -8.62
N ARG A 34 -10.76 -15.27 -8.61
CA ARG A 34 -10.79 -16.70 -8.95
C ARG A 34 -10.57 -16.97 -10.44
N SER A 35 -10.77 -15.96 -11.29
CA SER A 35 -10.38 -16.04 -12.72
C SER A 35 -8.85 -16.09 -12.92
N HIS A 36 -8.09 -15.78 -11.87
CA HIS A 36 -6.63 -15.91 -11.78
C HIS A 36 -6.27 -16.88 -10.63
N PRO A 37 -6.45 -18.20 -10.83
CA PRO A 37 -6.42 -19.19 -9.74
C PRO A 37 -5.02 -19.48 -9.19
N ASP A 38 -3.96 -19.08 -9.89
CA ASP A 38 -2.57 -19.34 -9.50
C ASP A 38 -1.73 -18.06 -9.44
N ASP A 39 -0.64 -18.12 -8.67
CA ASP A 39 0.29 -16.99 -8.44
C ASP A 39 0.89 -16.46 -9.75
N ALA A 40 1.19 -17.34 -10.71
CA ALA A 40 1.78 -16.95 -11.99
C ALA A 40 0.82 -16.06 -12.81
N SER A 41 -0.46 -16.43 -12.87
CA SER A 41 -1.50 -15.66 -13.56
C SER A 41 -1.77 -14.31 -12.89
N ARG A 42 -1.73 -14.24 -11.55
CA ARG A 42 -1.86 -12.98 -10.78
C ARG A 42 -0.66 -12.08 -11.05
N GLN A 43 0.56 -12.62 -10.96
CA GLN A 43 1.80 -11.89 -11.23
C GLN A 43 1.95 -11.42 -12.67
N GLN A 44 1.42 -12.18 -13.63
CA GLN A 44 1.38 -11.72 -15.01
C GLN A 44 0.50 -10.47 -15.15
N LEU A 45 -0.69 -10.48 -14.53
CA LEU A 45 -1.60 -9.35 -14.56
C LEU A 45 -1.02 -8.13 -13.83
N THR A 46 -0.45 -8.29 -12.63
CA THR A 46 0.10 -7.14 -11.88
C THR A 46 1.23 -6.44 -12.64
N ARG A 47 2.08 -7.19 -13.35
CA ARG A 47 3.12 -6.61 -14.23
C ARG A 47 2.54 -5.88 -15.44
N GLN A 48 1.42 -6.35 -15.99
CA GLN A 48 0.73 -5.66 -17.09
C GLN A 48 0.07 -4.37 -16.63
N LEU A 49 -0.53 -4.38 -15.43
CA LEU A 49 -1.20 -3.21 -14.86
C LEU A 49 -0.21 -2.14 -14.38
N GLY A 50 0.92 -2.55 -13.81
CA GLY A 50 1.98 -1.64 -13.37
C GLY A 50 1.65 -0.80 -12.14
N PHE A 51 0.58 -1.12 -11.40
CA PHE A 51 0.30 -0.49 -10.11
C PHE A 51 1.29 -0.98 -9.03
N SER A 52 1.49 -0.16 -8.01
CA SER A 52 2.28 -0.47 -6.80
C SER A 52 1.79 -1.77 -6.15
N GLU A 53 0.47 -1.86 -5.98
CA GLU A 53 -0.23 -3.03 -5.48
C GLU A 53 -1.52 -3.30 -6.27
N THR A 54 -1.93 -4.57 -6.32
CA THR A 54 -3.21 -5.03 -6.87
C THR A 54 -3.85 -6.00 -5.88
N VAL A 55 -5.14 -5.81 -5.60
CA VAL A 55 -5.96 -6.70 -4.77
C VAL A 55 -6.79 -7.62 -5.65
N PHE A 56 -6.77 -8.91 -5.36
CA PHE A 56 -7.62 -9.92 -5.97
C PHE A 56 -8.71 -10.32 -4.99
N VAL A 57 -9.98 -10.18 -5.39
CA VAL A 57 -11.13 -10.53 -4.55
C VAL A 57 -11.54 -11.97 -4.82
N ASP A 58 -11.23 -12.87 -3.89
CA ASP A 58 -11.47 -14.30 -4.04
C ASP A 58 -12.86 -14.73 -3.54
N ASP A 59 -13.45 -13.98 -2.62
CA ASP A 59 -14.81 -14.15 -2.12
C ASP A 59 -15.33 -12.82 -1.57
N PRO A 60 -16.14 -12.07 -2.35
CA PRO A 60 -16.61 -10.77 -1.93
C PRO A 60 -17.60 -10.85 -0.76
N GLU A 61 -18.29 -11.98 -0.55
CA GLU A 61 -19.24 -12.13 0.56
C GLU A 61 -18.51 -12.33 1.90
N ARG A 62 -17.37 -13.04 1.88
CA ARG A 62 -16.50 -13.19 3.06
C ARG A 62 -15.44 -12.11 3.21
N GLY A 63 -15.22 -11.30 2.18
CA GLY A 63 -14.10 -10.37 2.12
C GLY A 63 -12.74 -11.05 1.98
N ARG A 64 -12.69 -12.27 1.40
CA ARG A 64 -11.42 -12.97 1.16
C ARG A 64 -10.67 -12.30 0.02
N VAL A 65 -9.46 -11.83 0.31
CA VAL A 65 -8.65 -11.08 -0.65
C VAL A 65 -7.20 -11.55 -0.64
N ASP A 66 -6.51 -11.28 -1.75
CA ASP A 66 -5.08 -11.50 -1.90
C ASP A 66 -4.40 -10.26 -2.48
N ILE A 67 -3.14 -10.04 -2.12
CA ILE A 67 -2.42 -8.79 -2.45
C ILE A 67 -1.14 -9.12 -3.19
N HIS A 68 -0.92 -8.45 -4.32
CA HIS A 68 0.24 -8.65 -5.15
C HIS A 68 0.87 -7.31 -5.57
N THR A 69 2.20 -7.26 -5.55
CA THR A 69 2.97 -6.28 -6.33
C THR A 69 3.35 -6.91 -7.68
N PRO A 70 3.91 -6.15 -8.64
CA PRO A 70 4.51 -6.72 -9.85
C PRO A 70 5.61 -7.76 -9.60
N GLY A 71 6.27 -7.71 -8.43
CA GLY A 71 7.37 -8.60 -8.06
C GLY A 71 6.94 -9.81 -7.25
N LEU A 72 6.08 -9.64 -6.24
CA LEU A 72 5.72 -10.71 -5.30
C LEU A 72 4.32 -10.58 -4.71
N ARG A 73 3.83 -11.69 -4.16
CA ARG A 73 2.64 -11.74 -3.30
C ARG A 73 2.95 -11.18 -1.91
N LEU A 74 2.14 -10.24 -1.44
CA LEU A 74 2.27 -9.65 -0.12
C LEU A 74 1.36 -10.36 0.90
N PRO A 75 1.85 -10.69 2.09
CA PRO A 75 1.01 -11.20 3.17
C PRO A 75 0.02 -10.14 3.69
N PHE A 76 0.40 -8.86 3.63
CA PHE A 76 -0.38 -7.74 4.12
C PHE A 76 0.10 -6.43 3.48
N ALA A 77 -0.83 -5.50 3.22
CA ALA A 77 -0.53 -4.13 2.86
C ALA A 77 -1.67 -3.21 3.31
N GLY A 78 -1.33 -2.06 3.91
CA GLY A 78 -2.32 -1.18 4.54
C GLY A 78 -3.27 -0.50 3.55
N HIS A 79 -2.74 0.40 2.70
CA HIS A 79 -3.58 1.16 1.76
C HIS A 79 -4.38 0.28 0.79
N PRO A 80 -3.87 -0.89 0.29
CA PRO A 80 -4.66 -1.78 -0.55
C PRO A 80 -5.91 -2.30 0.16
N LEU A 81 -5.78 -2.66 1.45
CA LEU A 81 -6.91 -3.15 2.24
C LEU A 81 -7.89 -2.04 2.62
N VAL A 82 -7.42 -0.81 2.88
CA VAL A 82 -8.31 0.35 3.03
C VAL A 82 -9.14 0.56 1.76
N GLY A 83 -8.50 0.53 0.59
CA GLY A 83 -9.19 0.68 -0.69
C GLY A 83 -10.18 -0.44 -0.99
N ALA A 84 -9.80 -1.69 -0.75
CA ALA A 84 -10.68 -2.84 -0.93
C ALA A 84 -11.89 -2.80 0.02
N ALA A 85 -11.67 -2.49 1.30
CA ALA A 85 -12.74 -2.36 2.29
C ALA A 85 -13.75 -1.27 1.90
N TRP A 86 -13.25 -0.12 1.43
CA TRP A 86 -14.08 0.98 0.96
C TRP A 86 -14.90 0.60 -0.29
N LEU A 87 -14.27 0.00 -1.29
CA LEU A 87 -14.92 -0.35 -2.56
C LEU A 87 -16.01 -1.41 -2.41
N LEU A 88 -15.78 -2.38 -1.51
CA LEU A 88 -16.63 -3.55 -1.33
C LEU A 88 -17.59 -3.42 -0.14
N ASP A 89 -17.50 -2.34 0.63
CA ASP A 89 -18.28 -2.11 1.85
C ASP A 89 -18.14 -3.26 2.87
N LEU A 90 -16.89 -3.64 3.15
CA LEU A 90 -16.57 -4.78 4.02
C LEU A 90 -16.21 -4.33 5.44
N GLU A 91 -16.68 -5.11 6.43
CA GLU A 91 -16.27 -4.97 7.84
C GLU A 91 -15.09 -5.88 8.21
N ILE A 92 -14.83 -6.93 7.42
CA ILE A 92 -13.75 -7.89 7.63
C ILE A 92 -13.12 -8.22 6.27
N LEU A 93 -11.78 -8.23 6.21
CA LEU A 93 -11.02 -8.78 5.10
C LEU A 93 -10.23 -10.00 5.59
N GLU A 94 -10.46 -11.15 4.98
CA GLU A 94 -9.77 -12.40 5.29
C GLU A 94 -8.49 -12.50 4.44
N LEU A 95 -7.32 -12.50 5.09
CA LEU A 95 -6.03 -12.75 4.46
C LEU A 95 -5.43 -14.06 4.95
N ALA A 96 -4.44 -14.58 4.21
CA ALA A 96 -3.71 -15.78 4.63
C ALA A 96 -3.01 -15.64 5.99
N VAL A 97 -2.65 -14.42 6.38
CA VAL A 97 -2.02 -14.13 7.69
C VAL A 97 -3.02 -13.92 8.83
N GLY A 98 -4.31 -13.80 8.52
CA GLY A 98 -5.39 -13.57 9.47
C GLY A 98 -6.33 -12.44 9.05
N ASP A 99 -7.32 -12.17 9.90
CA ASP A 99 -8.39 -11.21 9.61
C ASP A 99 -7.96 -9.77 9.88
N VAL A 100 -8.39 -8.87 9.00
CA VAL A 100 -8.28 -7.42 9.14
C VAL A 100 -9.68 -6.86 9.33
N PHE A 101 -9.90 -6.17 10.44
CA PHE A 101 -11.18 -5.52 10.71
C PHE A 101 -11.21 -4.15 10.04
N ALA A 102 -12.29 -3.84 9.35
CA ALA A 102 -12.54 -2.57 8.72
C ALA A 102 -13.78 -1.90 9.32
N ARG A 103 -13.79 -0.57 9.33
CA ARG A 103 -14.96 0.23 9.69
C ARG A 103 -15.03 1.47 8.82
N GLN A 104 -16.25 1.89 8.49
CA GLN A 104 -16.49 3.19 7.88
C GLN A 104 -16.87 4.22 8.95
N ASP A 105 -16.42 5.45 8.75
CA ASP A 105 -16.61 6.58 9.64
C ASP A 105 -16.80 7.86 8.81
N GLY A 106 -18.04 8.11 8.42
CA GLY A 106 -18.36 9.14 7.45
C GLY A 106 -17.71 8.86 6.09
N GLU A 107 -16.83 9.76 5.66
CA GLU A 107 -16.07 9.63 4.40
C GLU A 107 -14.79 8.79 4.54
N PHE A 108 -14.42 8.38 5.76
CA PHE A 108 -13.18 7.67 6.03
C PHE A 108 -13.38 6.17 6.22
N THR A 109 -12.46 5.39 5.66
CA THR A 109 -12.36 3.95 5.92
C THR A 109 -11.12 3.67 6.76
N TRP A 110 -11.32 2.90 7.82
CA TRP A 110 -10.26 2.50 8.75
C TRP A 110 -10.07 0.99 8.68
N ILE A 111 -8.82 0.54 8.85
CA ILE A 111 -8.50 -0.86 9.11
C ILE A 111 -7.75 -1.00 10.44
N THR A 112 -7.97 -2.11 11.11
CA THR A 112 -7.20 -2.55 12.28
C THR A 112 -6.51 -3.85 11.95
N ALA A 113 -5.20 -3.85 12.02
CA ALA A 113 -4.36 -4.99 11.69
C ALA A 113 -3.26 -5.18 12.74
N ARG A 114 -2.66 -6.37 12.73
CA ARG A 114 -1.56 -6.70 13.62
C ARG A 114 -0.28 -5.98 13.19
N PRO A 115 0.39 -5.22 14.08
CA PRO A 115 1.59 -4.47 13.71
C PRO A 115 2.74 -5.38 13.26
N GLU A 116 2.81 -6.62 13.74
CA GLU A 116 3.84 -7.61 13.35
C GLU A 116 3.75 -8.07 11.89
N TRP A 117 2.66 -7.77 11.17
CA TRP A 117 2.55 -8.05 9.74
C TRP A 117 3.24 -7.01 8.86
N ALA A 118 3.53 -5.82 9.41
CA ALA A 118 4.34 -4.83 8.71
C ALA A 118 5.81 -5.29 8.68
N PRO A 119 6.51 -5.17 7.55
CA PRO A 119 7.93 -5.48 7.51
C PRO A 119 8.70 -4.54 8.46
N PRO A 120 9.76 -5.03 9.12
CA PRO A 120 10.53 -4.20 10.03
C PRO A 120 11.05 -2.95 9.31
N ARG A 121 11.07 -1.84 10.04
CA ARG A 121 11.54 -0.54 9.56
C ARG A 121 12.79 -0.18 10.33
N MET A 122 13.85 0.17 9.62
CA MET A 122 15.03 0.77 10.21
C MET A 122 14.81 2.27 10.35
N PHE A 123 15.29 2.84 11.45
CA PHE A 123 15.26 4.27 11.69
C PHE A 123 16.69 4.76 11.83
N GLN A 124 17.05 5.78 11.05
CA GLN A 124 18.34 6.46 11.17
C GLN A 124 18.08 7.92 11.48
N GLN A 125 18.52 8.34 12.66
CA GLN A 125 18.45 9.74 13.07
C GLN A 125 19.65 10.51 12.49
N TYR A 126 19.37 11.68 11.95
CA TYR A 126 20.33 12.67 11.46
C TYR A 126 20.38 13.87 12.40
N ALA A 127 21.44 14.68 12.30
CA ALA A 127 21.62 15.80 13.21
C ALA A 127 20.63 16.93 12.94
N THR A 128 20.28 17.16 11.68
CA THR A 128 19.41 18.27 11.26
C THR A 128 18.38 17.84 10.22
N ALA A 129 17.26 18.57 10.17
CA ALA A 129 16.24 18.38 9.14
C ALA A 129 16.78 18.64 7.72
N ASP A 130 17.68 19.61 7.56
CA ASP A 130 18.32 19.94 6.29
C ASP A 130 19.15 18.77 5.73
N GLU A 131 19.83 18.01 6.60
CA GLU A 131 20.57 16.79 6.19
C GLU A 131 19.62 15.72 5.64
N VAL A 132 18.47 15.51 6.29
CA VAL A 132 17.45 14.58 5.81
C VAL A 132 16.90 15.03 4.46
N GLU A 133 16.62 16.32 4.31
CA GLU A 133 16.09 16.87 3.06
C GLU A 133 17.07 16.72 1.91
N ALA A 134 18.36 16.97 2.17
CA ALA A 134 19.41 16.91 1.18
C ALA A 134 19.75 15.48 0.69
N LEU A 135 19.17 14.42 1.27
CA LEU A 135 19.46 13.04 0.85
C LEU A 135 19.06 12.81 -0.62
N PRO A 136 19.99 12.51 -1.55
CA PRO A 136 19.61 12.26 -2.94
C PRO A 136 18.86 10.93 -3.11
N GLY A 137 18.95 10.04 -2.12
CA GLY A 137 18.36 8.71 -2.09
C GLY A 137 18.75 7.99 -0.80
N PRO A 138 18.46 6.68 -0.66
CA PRO A 138 18.86 5.94 0.52
C PRO A 138 20.39 5.89 0.64
N PRO A 139 20.97 6.13 1.83
CA PRO A 139 22.38 5.79 2.09
C PRO A 139 22.61 4.28 1.90
N PRO A 140 23.87 3.82 1.75
CA PRO A 140 24.18 2.40 1.69
C PRO A 140 23.61 1.62 2.90
N GLY A 141 23.07 0.43 2.64
CA GLY A 141 22.49 -0.44 3.66
C GLY A 141 21.36 -1.29 3.11
N GLU A 142 20.79 -2.14 3.96
CA GLU A 142 19.71 -3.07 3.62
C GLU A 142 18.41 -2.71 4.32
N GLY A 143 17.28 -3.19 3.79
CA GLY A 143 15.97 -3.01 4.41
C GLY A 143 15.39 -1.60 4.27
N TRP A 144 14.11 -1.49 4.62
CA TRP A 144 13.34 -0.25 4.53
C TRP A 144 13.81 0.74 5.58
N LEU A 145 14.24 1.92 5.15
CA LEU A 145 14.80 2.97 6.02
C LEU A 145 13.86 4.16 6.14
N TYR A 146 13.66 4.65 7.36
CA TYR A 146 13.24 6.02 7.64
C TYR A 146 14.47 6.82 8.11
N ALA A 147 14.93 7.75 7.26
CA ALA A 147 15.88 8.77 7.66
C ALA A 147 15.11 9.92 8.29
N TRP A 148 15.46 10.35 9.50
CA TRP A 148 14.70 11.38 10.20
C TRP A 148 15.58 12.27 11.07
N ALA A 149 15.10 13.47 11.38
CA ALA A 149 15.72 14.37 12.36
C ALA A 149 14.62 15.19 13.06
N TRP A 150 14.93 15.68 14.25
CA TRP A 150 14.06 16.65 14.91
C TRP A 150 14.08 17.97 14.14
N GLU A 151 12.90 18.45 13.74
CA GLU A 151 12.71 19.85 13.34
C GLU A 151 12.46 20.71 14.59
N ASP A 152 11.70 20.16 15.54
CA ASP A 152 11.43 20.74 16.85
C ASP A 152 11.10 19.60 17.82
N GLU A 153 12.08 19.23 18.64
CA GLU A 153 11.94 18.13 19.61
C GLU A 153 10.94 18.46 20.72
N ALA A 154 10.93 19.70 21.21
CA ALA A 154 10.02 20.12 22.27
C ALA A 154 8.56 20.05 21.81
N ALA A 155 8.30 20.28 20.53
CA ALA A 155 6.97 20.16 19.93
C ALA A 155 6.69 18.79 19.28
N GLY A 156 7.62 17.84 19.34
CA GLY A 156 7.45 16.50 18.75
C GLY A 156 7.37 16.49 17.22
N ARG A 157 7.98 17.46 16.54
CA ARG A 157 7.98 17.55 15.06
C ARG A 157 9.29 17.03 14.46
N VAL A 158 9.16 16.16 13.46
CA VAL A 158 10.28 15.54 12.76
C VAL A 158 10.21 15.81 11.26
N ARG A 159 11.37 15.97 10.64
CA ARG A 159 11.53 15.76 9.19
C ARG A 159 11.89 14.30 8.97
N ALA A 160 11.18 13.62 8.06
CA ALA A 160 11.48 12.24 7.73
C ALA A 160 11.38 11.99 6.22
N ARG A 161 12.21 11.08 5.72
CA ARG A 161 12.13 10.52 4.37
C ARG A 161 12.17 8.99 4.44
N ALA A 162 11.27 8.36 3.70
CA ALA A 162 11.14 6.91 3.63
C ALA A 162 11.84 6.37 2.39
N PHE A 163 12.64 5.32 2.56
CA PHE A 163 13.31 4.63 1.48
C PHE A 163 13.02 3.13 1.57
N PRO A 164 12.12 2.61 0.73
CA PRO A 164 11.76 1.19 0.73
C PRO A 164 12.95 0.26 0.43
N ARG A 165 13.97 0.77 -0.27
CA ARG A 165 15.10 0.00 -0.83
C ARG A 165 14.64 -1.26 -1.59
N ARG A 166 13.45 -1.21 -2.20
CA ARG A 166 12.94 -2.29 -3.05
C ARG A 166 13.78 -2.27 -4.33
N GLY A 167 14.50 -3.35 -4.63
CA GLY A 167 15.31 -3.49 -5.86
C GLY A 167 14.49 -3.55 -7.16
N GLU A 168 13.21 -3.18 -7.12
CA GLU A 168 12.21 -3.52 -8.14
C GLU A 168 11.85 -2.36 -9.08
N GLY A 169 12.57 -1.24 -9.04
CA GLY A 169 12.39 -0.16 -10.02
C GLY A 169 11.02 0.54 -9.99
N ILE A 170 10.19 0.28 -8.97
CA ILE A 170 8.94 1.02 -8.74
C ILE A 170 9.34 2.40 -8.22
N VAL A 171 9.07 3.43 -9.01
CA VAL A 171 9.21 4.83 -8.59
C VAL A 171 8.02 5.15 -7.71
N GLU A 172 8.23 5.15 -6.40
CA GLU A 172 7.31 5.72 -5.42
C GLU A 172 7.70 7.21 -5.29
N ASP A 173 6.76 8.12 -5.57
CA ASP A 173 6.91 9.59 -5.45
C ASP A 173 6.87 10.04 -3.99
#